data_AF-A0A800HBU7-F1
#
_entry.id   AF-A0A800HBU7-F1
#
_cell.length_a   1.000
_cell.length_b   1.000
_cell.length_c   1.000
_cell.angle_alpha   90.00
_cell.angle_beta   90.00
_cell.angle_gamma   90.00
#
_symmetry.space_group_name_H-M   'P 1'
#
loop_
_entity.id
_entity.type
_entity.pdbx_description
1 polymer ?
#
loop_
_entity_poly.entity_id
_entity_poly.type
_entity_poly.pdbx_seq_one_letter_code
_entity_poly.pdbx_strand_id
1 'polypeptide(L)'
;MSAASHDNSTLQDLELVTDAMYRITLEGTDRAGNTGKKFIMSVVYDDIPPTLEIKYPESNTAVNHLDVAYRISEGLSTGQFIYTRVGGEPDPNSPVTFNLIGNELETIFESPKVPKNPPVLQDGSIYNIVFEGVDLAMNTSTSNLIDSVKYDVTRPVITIHNPQSKSNLMGVEISIEISEDLMDGKMIWTRTGGLKSRITRQKIPLYNEYLTEGMHPHAKLPMKKTLSASVIYTLSVEAQDFAKNLAEPVSVEGIEYIRSMAGNWYYKGQIIEIIWVFEPDESGIKGNFMQGLSLGTKISDQEKGKFEFDFSKKPWVLKLEMDNPQKNRISLMMFLDNTHMRVVTGEKKPRSWQDGEVMEYEWRPE
;
A
#
# COMPACT_ATOMS: atom_id res chain seq x y z
N MET A 1 28.49 -33.98 67.21
CA MET A 1 29.53 -33.50 66.28
C MET A 1 28.83 -32.88 65.09
N SER A 2 29.34 -31.74 64.64
CA SER A 2 28.81 -30.90 63.56
C SER A 2 28.53 -31.68 62.28
N ALA A 3 27.50 -31.27 61.53
CA ALA A 3 27.32 -31.63 60.13
C ALA A 3 28.66 -31.37 59.41
N ALA A 4 29.35 -32.44 59.02
CA ALA A 4 30.57 -32.28 58.23
C ALA A 4 30.16 -31.75 56.86
N SER A 5 30.89 -30.76 56.35
CA SER A 5 30.84 -30.44 54.93
C SER A 5 31.35 -31.65 54.17
N HIS A 6 30.46 -32.36 53.48
CA HIS A 6 30.84 -33.48 52.64
C HIS A 6 31.23 -32.92 51.27
N ASP A 7 32.53 -32.94 50.97
CA ASP A 7 33.09 -32.61 49.66
C ASP A 7 33.09 -33.88 48.80
N ASN A 8 32.55 -33.78 47.58
CA ASN A 8 32.45 -34.87 46.61
C ASN A 8 33.58 -34.83 45.57
N SER A 9 34.55 -33.92 45.70
CA SER A 9 35.70 -33.75 44.81
C SER A 9 36.61 -34.98 44.65
N THR A 10 36.45 -36.00 45.51
CA THR A 10 37.22 -37.25 45.46
C THR A 10 36.48 -38.42 44.81
N LEU A 11 35.24 -38.23 44.37
CA LEU A 11 34.50 -39.25 43.63
C LEU A 11 35.08 -39.37 42.22
N GLN A 12 35.12 -40.59 41.68
CA GLN A 12 35.51 -40.80 40.28
C GLN A 12 34.41 -40.26 39.36
N ASP A 13 34.83 -39.71 38.21
CA ASP A 13 33.91 -39.37 37.13
C ASP A 13 33.14 -40.62 36.72
N LEU A 14 31.82 -40.49 36.64
CA LEU A 14 30.94 -41.54 36.17
C LEU A 14 30.79 -41.38 34.66
N GLU A 15 31.01 -42.45 33.90
CA GLU A 15 30.68 -42.51 32.47
C GLU A 15 29.16 -42.68 32.31
N LEU A 16 28.43 -41.57 32.44
CA LEU A 16 26.99 -41.54 32.24
C LEU A 16 26.64 -41.50 30.74
N VAL A 17 25.51 -42.10 30.39
CA VAL A 17 24.97 -42.16 29.04
C VAL A 17 23.75 -41.26 29.01
N THR A 18 23.73 -40.31 28.08
CA THR A 18 22.60 -39.41 27.85
C THR A 18 21.30 -40.19 27.62
N ASP A 19 20.18 -39.65 28.11
CA ASP A 19 18.84 -40.25 28.14
C ASP A 19 18.70 -41.54 28.95
N ALA A 20 19.77 -42.02 29.60
CA ALA A 20 19.69 -43.20 30.44
C ALA A 20 19.10 -42.87 31.81
N MET A 21 18.23 -43.76 32.29
CA MET A 21 17.67 -43.68 33.63
C MET A 21 18.63 -44.30 34.64
N TYR A 22 19.14 -43.47 35.54
CA TYR A 22 19.99 -43.89 36.66
C TYR A 22 19.18 -43.95 37.95
N ARG A 23 19.48 -44.94 38.78
CA ARG A 23 18.94 -45.05 40.14
C ARG A 23 20.03 -44.71 41.15
N ILE A 24 19.89 -43.57 41.80
CA ILE A 24 20.76 -43.14 42.89
C ILE A 24 20.22 -43.74 44.19
N THR A 25 21.07 -44.48 44.91
CA THR A 25 20.77 -45.01 46.25
C THR A 25 21.76 -44.42 47.24
N LEU A 26 21.25 -43.75 48.27
CA LEU A 26 22.05 -43.21 49.37
C LEU A 26 21.70 -43.97 50.66
N GLU A 27 22.73 -44.52 51.30
CA GLU A 27 22.67 -45.22 52.57
C GLU A 27 23.88 -44.83 53.39
N GLY A 28 23.70 -44.62 54.70
CA GLY A 28 24.79 -44.23 55.59
C GLY A 28 24.67 -44.93 56.94
N THR A 29 25.81 -45.30 57.50
CA THR A 29 25.91 -45.93 58.82
C THR A 29 26.60 -44.96 59.78
N ASP A 30 26.01 -44.74 60.95
CA ASP A 30 26.62 -43.88 61.97
C ASP A 30 27.82 -44.56 62.66
N ARG A 31 28.55 -43.81 63.49
CA ARG A 31 29.72 -44.34 64.22
C ARG A 31 29.36 -45.40 65.27
N ALA A 32 28.10 -45.49 65.67
CA ALA A 32 27.61 -46.51 66.60
C ALA A 32 27.13 -47.78 65.87
N GLY A 33 27.20 -47.81 64.53
CA GLY A 33 26.83 -48.95 63.70
C GLY A 33 25.36 -48.95 63.26
N ASN A 34 24.60 -47.88 63.50
CA ASN A 34 23.21 -47.81 63.06
C ASN A 34 23.16 -47.34 61.59
N THR A 35 22.62 -48.19 60.71
CA THR A 35 22.38 -47.83 59.31
C THR A 35 21.06 -47.07 59.16
N GLY A 36 21.13 -45.89 58.56
CA GLY A 36 19.97 -45.08 58.22
C GLY A 36 19.13 -45.69 57.10
N LYS A 37 17.90 -45.20 56.94
CA LYS A 37 17.00 -45.64 55.87
C LYS A 37 17.57 -45.28 54.50
N LYS A 38 17.51 -46.21 53.55
CA LYS A 38 17.87 -45.97 52.14
C LYS A 38 17.01 -44.87 51.54
N PHE A 39 17.65 -43.87 50.94
CA PHE A 39 17.04 -42.93 50.02
C PHE A 39 17.28 -43.44 48.59
N ILE A 40 16.23 -43.50 47.78
CA ILE A 40 16.30 -43.98 46.40
C ILE A 40 15.64 -42.93 45.52
N MET A 41 16.34 -42.49 44.48
CA MET A 41 15.85 -41.55 43.48
C MET A 41 16.20 -42.06 42.08
N SER A 42 15.30 -41.91 41.13
CA SER A 42 15.59 -42.11 39.71
C SER A 42 15.81 -40.77 39.05
N VAL A 43 16.84 -40.65 38.23
CA VAL A 43 17.14 -39.46 37.42
C VAL A 43 17.33 -39.90 35.97
N VAL A 44 16.93 -39.08 35.02
CA VAL A 44 17.40 -39.21 33.63
C VAL A 44 18.62 -38.29 33.52
N TYR A 45 19.74 -38.84 33.08
CA TYR A 45 20.92 -38.02 32.79
C TYR A 45 20.78 -37.46 31.39
N ASP A 46 20.84 -36.15 31.27
CA ASP A 46 20.75 -35.44 30.00
C ASP A 46 21.75 -34.28 30.01
N ASP A 47 22.63 -34.28 29.03
CA ASP A 47 23.70 -33.31 28.81
C ASP A 47 23.68 -32.73 27.39
N ILE A 48 22.58 -32.93 26.64
CA ILE A 48 22.41 -32.38 25.30
C ILE A 48 21.57 -31.10 25.40
N PRO A 49 22.11 -29.94 24.99
CA PRO A 49 21.34 -28.72 24.95
C PRO A 49 20.19 -28.75 23.93
N PRO A 50 19.07 -28.06 24.20
CA PRO A 50 17.94 -28.03 23.30
C PRO A 50 18.31 -27.26 22.03
N THR A 51 17.87 -27.69 20.86
CA THR A 51 17.98 -26.88 19.63
C THR A 51 16.79 -25.94 19.53
N LEU A 52 17.06 -24.66 19.27
CA LEU A 52 16.07 -23.59 19.18
C LEU A 52 16.14 -22.95 17.79
N GLU A 53 15.00 -22.70 17.18
CA GLU A 53 14.95 -22.02 15.88
C GLU A 53 13.73 -21.10 15.80
N ILE A 54 13.94 -19.83 15.47
CA ILE A 54 12.87 -18.89 15.10
C ILE A 54 12.59 -19.04 13.61
N LYS A 55 11.33 -19.32 13.27
CA LYS A 55 10.80 -19.44 11.91
C LYS A 55 10.08 -18.20 11.41
N TYR A 56 9.50 -17.43 12.33
CA TYR A 56 8.78 -16.20 12.02
C TYR A 56 8.88 -15.23 13.22
N PRO A 57 9.06 -13.91 13.00
CA PRO A 57 9.19 -13.22 11.71
C PRO A 57 10.48 -13.55 10.95
N GLU A 58 10.53 -13.18 9.66
CA GLU A 58 11.73 -13.32 8.83
C GLU A 58 12.58 -12.05 8.89
N SER A 59 13.90 -12.19 8.74
CA SER A 59 14.83 -11.05 8.76
C SER A 59 14.52 -10.04 7.64
N ASN A 60 14.76 -8.76 7.89
CA ASN A 60 14.56 -7.64 6.94
C ASN A 60 13.12 -7.50 6.45
N THR A 61 12.14 -7.83 7.29
CA THR A 61 10.71 -7.67 7.00
C THR A 61 10.09 -6.59 7.86
N ALA A 62 8.92 -6.10 7.44
CA ALA A 62 8.06 -5.27 8.25
C ALA A 62 6.80 -6.06 8.60
N VAL A 63 6.34 -5.96 9.84
CA VAL A 63 5.18 -6.70 10.36
C VAL A 63 4.33 -5.80 11.24
N ASN A 64 3.01 -5.98 11.16
CA ASN A 64 2.03 -5.23 11.95
C ASN A 64 1.39 -6.08 13.06
N HIS A 65 2.03 -7.18 13.44
CA HIS A 65 1.58 -8.10 14.46
C HIS A 65 2.77 -8.72 15.20
N LEU A 66 2.48 -9.40 16.31
CA LEU A 66 3.49 -9.96 17.23
C LEU A 66 3.53 -11.49 17.15
N ASP A 67 3.13 -12.05 16.01
CA ASP A 67 3.11 -13.50 15.87
C ASP A 67 4.54 -14.04 15.85
N VAL A 68 4.71 -15.22 16.43
CA VAL A 68 5.95 -15.97 16.38
C VAL A 68 5.69 -17.38 15.87
N ALA A 69 6.67 -17.93 15.18
CA ALA A 69 6.76 -19.36 14.88
C ALA A 69 8.16 -19.83 15.25
N TYR A 70 8.28 -20.98 15.91
CA TYR A 70 9.56 -21.49 16.38
C TYR A 70 9.54 -23.01 16.54
N ARG A 71 10.75 -23.60 16.59
CA ARG A 71 10.99 -25.00 16.92
C ARG A 71 11.85 -25.11 18.18
N ILE A 72 11.54 -26.13 18.96
CA ILE A 72 12.32 -26.64 20.09
C ILE A 72 12.52 -28.15 19.85
N SER A 73 13.71 -28.70 20.10
CA SER A 73 13.91 -30.17 19.98
C SER A 73 13.31 -30.96 21.13
N GLU A 74 13.07 -30.31 22.27
CA GLU A 74 12.61 -30.93 23.51
C GLU A 74 11.90 -29.90 24.40
N GLY A 75 11.36 -30.37 25.53
CA GLY A 75 10.66 -29.52 26.49
C GLY A 75 11.61 -28.58 27.24
N LEU A 76 11.18 -27.33 27.40
CA LEU A 76 11.93 -26.29 28.09
C LEU A 76 11.43 -26.06 29.52
N SER A 77 12.35 -25.86 30.47
CA SER A 77 12.02 -25.28 31.78
C SER A 77 11.76 -23.79 31.67
N THR A 78 12.53 -23.08 30.84
CA THR A 78 12.33 -21.66 30.55
C THR A 78 12.60 -21.35 29.08
N GLY A 79 11.88 -20.37 28.54
CA GLY A 79 12.06 -19.90 27.18
C GLY A 79 11.71 -18.42 27.10
N GLN A 80 12.65 -17.61 26.61
CA GLN A 80 12.52 -16.15 26.55
C GLN A 80 12.89 -15.63 25.15
N PHE A 81 11.99 -14.89 24.55
CA PHE A 81 12.29 -14.09 23.37
C PHE A 81 12.81 -12.71 23.79
N ILE A 82 13.83 -12.23 23.08
CA ILE A 82 14.53 -10.99 23.35
C ILE A 82 14.52 -10.15 22.07
N TYR A 83 13.86 -8.99 22.13
CA TYR A 83 13.79 -8.00 21.06
C TYR A 83 14.72 -6.85 21.40
N THR A 84 15.83 -6.75 20.69
CA THR A 84 16.81 -5.67 20.84
C THR A 84 16.63 -4.66 19.73
N ARG A 85 16.26 -3.43 20.06
CA ARG A 85 16.13 -2.37 19.06
C ARG A 85 17.48 -2.04 18.42
N VAL A 86 17.50 -2.00 17.09
CA VAL A 86 18.67 -1.65 16.26
C VAL A 86 18.44 -0.42 15.37
N GLY A 87 17.19 0.04 15.21
CA GLY A 87 16.86 1.20 14.37
C GLY A 87 15.41 1.66 14.50
N GLY A 88 14.97 2.55 13.60
CA GLY A 88 13.60 3.09 13.58
C GLY A 88 13.32 4.09 14.71
N GLU A 89 12.06 4.18 15.14
CA GLU A 89 11.65 5.01 16.28
C GLU A 89 12.29 4.55 17.61
N PRO A 90 12.60 5.43 18.58
CA PRO A 90 13.20 5.03 19.86
C PRO A 90 12.25 4.22 20.76
N ASP A 91 12.66 3.01 21.16
CA ASP A 91 11.97 2.22 22.19
C ASP A 91 12.72 2.35 23.54
N PRO A 92 12.15 3.07 24.53
CA PRO A 92 12.77 3.23 25.84
C PRO A 92 12.79 1.92 26.67
N ASN A 93 12.02 0.91 26.29
CA ASN A 93 11.96 -0.37 26.98
C ASN A 93 12.91 -1.41 26.36
N SER A 94 13.65 -1.07 25.31
CA SER A 94 14.59 -1.98 24.67
C SER A 94 15.80 -2.30 25.59
N PRO A 95 16.21 -3.57 25.72
CA PRO A 95 15.63 -4.75 25.09
C PRO A 95 14.29 -5.17 25.72
N VAL A 96 13.29 -5.44 24.89
CA VAL A 96 11.97 -5.93 25.32
C VAL A 96 12.00 -7.45 25.31
N THR A 97 11.57 -8.08 26.41
CA THR A 97 11.55 -9.53 26.52
C THR A 97 10.15 -10.06 26.82
N PHE A 98 9.89 -11.29 26.41
CA PHE A 98 8.72 -12.03 26.88
C PHE A 98 9.05 -13.52 27.07
N ASN A 99 8.41 -14.14 28.07
CA ASN A 99 8.59 -15.55 28.38
C ASN A 99 7.45 -16.38 27.78
N LEU A 100 7.80 -17.56 27.27
CA LEU A 100 6.85 -18.62 26.92
C LEU A 100 6.20 -19.21 28.17
N ILE A 101 4.92 -19.59 28.09
CA ILE A 101 4.18 -20.12 29.24
C ILE A 101 3.31 -21.36 28.93
N GLY A 102 3.32 -22.31 29.87
CA GLY A 102 2.56 -23.55 29.77
C GLY A 102 3.00 -24.37 28.54
N ASN A 103 2.04 -24.84 27.74
CA ASN A 103 2.34 -25.69 26.59
C ASN A 103 3.25 -25.05 25.51
N GLU A 104 3.50 -23.74 25.55
CA GLU A 104 4.48 -23.11 24.65
C GLU A 104 5.91 -23.62 24.88
N LEU A 105 6.22 -24.07 26.10
CA LEU A 105 7.53 -24.65 26.43
C LEU A 105 7.68 -26.10 25.95
N GLU A 106 6.62 -26.73 25.44
CA GLU A 106 6.59 -28.16 25.09
C GLU A 106 6.13 -28.40 23.64
N THR A 107 5.73 -27.35 22.93
CA THR A 107 5.09 -27.45 21.60
C THR A 107 5.88 -26.70 20.54
N ILE A 108 5.97 -27.31 19.36
CA ILE A 108 6.48 -26.65 18.16
C ILE A 108 5.36 -25.82 17.51
N PHE A 109 5.65 -24.55 17.19
CA PHE A 109 4.75 -23.70 16.42
C PHE A 109 5.29 -23.48 15.01
N GLU A 110 4.82 -24.27 14.04
CA GLU A 110 5.22 -24.13 12.64
C GLU A 110 4.51 -23.01 11.89
N SER A 111 3.34 -22.57 12.39
CA SER A 111 2.58 -21.45 11.82
C SER A 111 2.63 -20.25 12.76
N PRO A 112 2.78 -19.01 12.23
CA PRO A 112 2.77 -17.80 13.04
C PRO A 112 1.52 -17.71 13.91
N LYS A 113 1.73 -17.43 15.21
CA LYS A 113 0.65 -17.22 16.16
C LYS A 113 1.06 -16.22 17.23
N VAL A 114 0.10 -15.40 17.68
CA VAL A 114 0.29 -14.53 18.84
C VAL A 114 0.69 -15.38 20.05
N PRO A 115 1.84 -15.11 20.69
CA PRO A 115 2.23 -15.79 21.92
C PRO A 115 1.26 -15.43 23.05
N LYS A 116 1.11 -16.30 24.06
CA LYS A 116 0.19 -16.06 25.17
C LYS A 116 0.53 -14.83 26.02
N ASN A 117 1.80 -14.46 26.04
CA ASN A 117 2.31 -13.30 26.75
C ASN A 117 3.09 -12.42 25.75
N PRO A 118 2.41 -11.69 24.86
CA PRO A 118 3.07 -10.92 23.80
C PRO A 118 3.86 -9.74 24.36
N PRO A 119 4.98 -9.36 23.72
CA PRO A 119 5.75 -8.19 24.12
C PRO A 119 4.98 -6.91 23.80
N VAL A 120 5.37 -5.79 24.42
CA VAL A 120 4.92 -4.45 24.02
C VAL A 120 6.07 -3.79 23.27
N LEU A 121 5.98 -3.76 21.94
CA LEU A 121 6.99 -3.13 21.09
C LEU A 121 6.55 -1.71 20.72
N GLN A 122 7.53 -0.80 20.62
CA GLN A 122 7.31 0.55 20.10
C GLN A 122 7.07 0.51 18.58
N ASP A 123 5.98 1.12 18.13
CA ASP A 123 5.64 1.30 16.72
C ASP A 123 6.72 2.09 15.97
N GLY A 124 7.00 1.70 14.72
CA GLY A 124 8.04 2.26 13.86
C GLY A 124 9.48 1.83 14.20
N SER A 125 9.68 1.02 15.24
CA SER A 125 11.01 0.55 15.66
C SER A 125 11.47 -0.68 14.88
N ILE A 126 12.78 -0.84 14.74
CA ILE A 126 13.41 -2.00 14.08
C ILE A 126 14.16 -2.82 15.12
N TYR A 127 13.89 -4.13 15.19
CA TYR A 127 14.42 -5.05 16.21
C TYR A 127 15.20 -6.21 15.62
N ASN A 128 16.21 -6.64 16.36
CA ASN A 128 16.84 -7.94 16.27
C ASN A 128 16.23 -8.86 17.31
N ILE A 129 15.91 -10.10 16.92
CA ILE A 129 15.17 -11.04 17.75
C ILE A 129 16.00 -12.31 17.94
N VAL A 130 16.13 -12.71 19.20
CA VAL A 130 16.78 -13.96 19.62
C VAL A 130 15.86 -14.68 20.61
N PHE A 131 15.87 -16.01 20.58
CA PHE A 131 15.16 -16.86 21.52
C PHE A 131 16.19 -17.67 22.33
N GLU A 132 16.15 -17.50 23.65
CA GLU A 132 16.97 -18.24 24.60
C GLU A 132 16.09 -19.23 25.37
N GLY A 133 16.63 -20.42 25.63
CA GLY A 133 15.90 -21.49 26.29
C GLY A 133 16.78 -22.35 27.17
N VAL A 134 16.17 -22.89 28.22
CA VAL A 134 16.77 -23.86 29.14
C VAL A 134 15.87 -25.08 29.16
N ASP A 135 16.42 -26.27 28.94
CA ASP A 135 15.67 -27.52 29.02
C ASP A 135 15.31 -27.91 30.47
N LEU A 136 14.73 -29.10 30.67
CA LEU A 136 14.41 -29.63 32.00
C LEU A 136 15.65 -30.13 32.77
N ALA A 137 16.77 -30.41 32.08
CA ALA A 137 18.04 -30.85 32.63
C ALA A 137 19.02 -29.69 32.94
N MET A 138 18.59 -28.45 32.70
CA MET A 138 19.34 -27.20 32.88
C MET A 138 20.40 -26.91 31.80
N ASN A 139 20.37 -27.58 30.65
CA ASN A 139 21.19 -27.19 29.51
C ASN A 139 20.58 -25.97 28.81
N THR A 140 21.43 -25.07 28.31
CA THR A 140 21.01 -23.78 27.76
C THR A 140 21.35 -23.65 26.28
N SER A 141 20.48 -22.99 25.52
CA SER A 141 20.71 -22.71 24.10
C SER A 141 20.16 -21.35 23.66
N THR A 142 20.66 -20.91 22.50
CA THR A 142 20.25 -19.67 21.82
C THR A 142 19.90 -19.99 20.36
N SER A 143 18.82 -19.41 19.85
CA SER A 143 18.36 -19.62 18.48
C SER A 143 19.23 -18.92 17.42
N ASN A 144 18.85 -19.09 16.15
CA ASN A 144 19.25 -18.17 15.09
C ASN A 144 18.80 -16.72 15.40
N LEU A 145 19.59 -15.77 14.90
CA LEU A 145 19.26 -14.34 14.93
C LEU A 145 18.28 -14.01 13.80
N ILE A 146 17.17 -13.37 14.14
CA ILE A 146 16.32 -12.68 13.16
C ILE A 146 16.71 -11.21 13.17
N ASP A 147 17.17 -10.72 12.03
CA ASP A 147 17.80 -9.41 11.91
C ASP A 147 16.83 -8.38 11.33
N SER A 148 16.82 -7.18 11.90
CA SER A 148 16.19 -5.99 11.33
C SER A 148 14.71 -6.13 10.94
N VAL A 149 13.86 -6.55 11.90
CA VAL A 149 12.41 -6.60 11.73
C VAL A 149 11.78 -5.27 12.16
N LYS A 150 11.09 -4.58 11.24
CA LYS A 150 10.32 -3.37 11.55
C LYS A 150 8.96 -3.77 12.14
N TYR A 151 8.66 -3.33 13.36
CA TYR A 151 7.31 -3.40 13.90
C TYR A 151 6.57 -2.11 13.54
N ASP A 152 5.48 -2.24 12.79
CA ASP A 152 4.76 -1.10 12.24
C ASP A 152 3.26 -1.40 12.14
N VAL A 153 2.48 -0.77 13.01
CA VAL A 153 1.01 -0.88 13.07
C VAL A 153 0.32 0.38 12.58
N THR A 154 1.08 1.40 12.20
CA THR A 154 0.53 2.65 11.69
C THR A 154 0.01 2.43 10.28
N ARG A 155 -1.15 3.02 9.99
CA ARG A 155 -1.76 2.90 8.66
C ARG A 155 -1.34 4.08 7.80
N PRO A 156 -1.07 3.87 6.51
CA PRO A 156 -0.82 4.97 5.60
C PRO A 156 -2.03 5.89 5.48
N VAL A 157 -1.78 7.20 5.56
CA VAL A 157 -2.77 8.25 5.28
C VAL A 157 -2.45 8.83 3.91
N ILE A 158 -3.48 8.85 3.04
CA ILE A 158 -3.36 9.41 1.70
C ILE A 158 -4.31 10.60 1.59
N THR A 159 -3.77 11.75 1.22
CA THR A 159 -4.54 12.97 0.96
C THR A 159 -4.59 13.23 -0.54
N ILE A 160 -5.79 13.45 -1.10
CA ILE A 160 -5.96 13.84 -2.50
C ILE A 160 -6.14 15.35 -2.58
N HIS A 161 -5.11 16.03 -3.07
CA HIS A 161 -5.10 17.49 -3.27
C HIS A 161 -5.68 17.92 -4.61
N ASN A 162 -5.58 17.08 -5.64
CA ASN A 162 -6.22 17.31 -6.94
C ASN A 162 -6.59 15.97 -7.57
N PRO A 163 -7.82 15.78 -8.06
CA PRO A 163 -8.92 16.74 -8.19
C PRO A 163 -9.59 17.12 -6.87
N GLN A 164 -10.34 18.23 -6.90
CA GLN A 164 -11.20 18.67 -5.80
C GLN A 164 -12.62 18.11 -5.96
N SER A 165 -13.39 18.07 -4.86
CA SER A 165 -14.77 17.58 -4.93
C SER A 165 -15.63 18.49 -5.80
N LYS A 166 -16.54 17.88 -6.59
CA LYS A 166 -17.45 18.59 -7.51
C LYS A 166 -16.72 19.48 -8.53
N SER A 167 -15.50 19.10 -8.91
CA SER A 167 -14.70 19.82 -9.90
C SER A 167 -14.76 19.15 -11.27
N ASN A 168 -14.36 19.90 -12.29
CA ASN A 168 -13.98 19.32 -13.57
C ASN A 168 -12.51 18.91 -13.50
N LEU A 169 -12.18 17.75 -14.07
CA LEU A 169 -10.80 17.30 -14.23
C LEU A 169 -10.46 17.23 -15.71
N MET A 170 -9.60 18.14 -16.15
CA MET A 170 -9.01 18.13 -17.47
C MET A 170 -7.58 17.58 -17.40
N GLY A 171 -7.23 16.64 -18.27
CA GLY A 171 -5.89 16.08 -18.35
C GLY A 171 -5.70 14.78 -17.58
N VAL A 172 -4.51 14.59 -17.01
CA VAL A 172 -4.03 13.33 -16.42
C VAL A 172 -3.36 13.51 -15.05
N GLU A 173 -3.36 14.73 -14.53
CA GLU A 173 -2.55 15.10 -13.38
C GLU A 173 -3.35 15.00 -12.09
N ILE A 174 -2.90 14.11 -11.21
CA ILE A 174 -3.41 13.94 -9.86
C ILE A 174 -2.35 14.48 -8.90
N SER A 175 -2.76 15.10 -7.80
CA SER A 175 -1.82 15.46 -6.74
C SER A 175 -2.24 14.76 -5.47
N ILE A 176 -1.34 13.93 -4.94
CA ILE A 176 -1.54 13.16 -3.71
C ILE A 176 -0.40 13.41 -2.75
N GLU A 177 -0.67 13.26 -1.46
CA GLU A 177 0.32 13.23 -0.39
C GLU A 177 0.16 11.94 0.39
N ILE A 178 1.27 11.29 0.71
CA ILE A 178 1.33 9.97 1.33
C ILE A 178 2.15 10.10 2.62
N SER A 179 1.62 9.60 3.74
CA SER A 179 2.27 9.74 5.05
C SER A 179 3.50 8.85 5.27
N GLU A 180 3.73 7.85 4.40
CA GLU A 180 4.82 6.88 4.52
C GLU A 180 5.04 6.15 3.18
N ASP A 181 6.13 5.38 3.08
CA ASP A 181 6.40 4.55 1.92
C ASP A 181 5.39 3.39 1.80
N LEU A 182 4.80 3.25 0.61
CA LEU A 182 3.87 2.21 0.24
C LEU A 182 4.57 1.05 -0.46
N MET A 183 4.09 -0.17 -0.19
CA MET A 183 4.47 -1.34 -0.99
C MET A 183 3.71 -1.37 -2.31
N ASP A 184 2.40 -1.10 -2.28
CA ASP A 184 1.58 -0.98 -3.48
C ASP A 184 0.40 -0.02 -3.31
N GLY A 185 -0.16 0.41 -4.44
CA GLY A 185 -1.34 1.25 -4.42
C GLY A 185 -1.99 1.40 -5.79
N LYS A 186 -3.27 1.77 -5.80
CA LYS A 186 -4.05 2.01 -7.01
C LYS A 186 -5.17 3.01 -6.76
N MET A 187 -5.43 3.84 -7.76
CA MET A 187 -6.60 4.70 -7.84
C MET A 187 -7.79 3.93 -8.41
N ILE A 188 -8.95 4.12 -7.80
CA ILE A 188 -10.22 3.52 -8.21
C ILE A 188 -11.16 4.64 -8.64
N TRP A 189 -11.55 4.62 -9.91
CA TRP A 189 -12.51 5.55 -10.48
C TRP A 189 -13.86 4.86 -10.62
N THR A 190 -14.84 5.28 -9.83
CA THR A 190 -16.19 4.71 -9.84
C THR A 190 -17.17 5.72 -10.40
N ARG A 191 -17.89 5.36 -11.47
CA ARG A 191 -18.92 6.21 -12.06
C ARG A 191 -20.07 6.40 -11.08
N THR A 192 -20.42 7.65 -10.81
CA THR A 192 -21.56 8.04 -9.97
C THR A 192 -22.61 8.85 -10.74
N GLY A 193 -22.27 9.40 -11.92
CA GLY A 193 -23.22 10.20 -12.70
C GLY A 193 -22.74 10.57 -14.09
N GLY A 194 -23.33 11.64 -14.65
CA GLY A 194 -23.00 12.14 -15.98
C GLY A 194 -23.47 11.21 -17.10
N LEU A 195 -22.78 11.24 -18.24
CA LEU A 195 -23.09 10.39 -19.39
C LEU A 195 -23.09 8.91 -19.00
N LYS A 196 -23.93 8.12 -19.68
CA LYS A 196 -23.96 6.67 -19.48
C LYS A 196 -22.66 6.08 -20.02
N SER A 197 -22.02 5.21 -19.24
CA SER A 197 -20.85 4.45 -19.67
C SER A 197 -21.05 2.98 -19.32
N ARG A 198 -20.58 2.08 -20.19
CA ARG A 198 -20.60 0.63 -19.94
C ARG A 198 -19.59 0.25 -18.86
N ILE A 199 -18.53 1.03 -18.69
CA ILE A 199 -17.49 0.80 -17.71
C ILE A 199 -17.77 1.70 -16.51
N THR A 200 -18.17 1.10 -15.40
CA THR A 200 -18.61 1.81 -14.19
C THR A 200 -17.55 1.88 -13.11
N ARG A 201 -16.49 1.07 -13.19
CA ARG A 201 -15.36 1.07 -12.26
C ARG A 201 -14.07 0.78 -13.00
N GLN A 202 -13.04 1.57 -12.73
CA GLN A 202 -11.72 1.44 -13.36
C GLN A 202 -10.62 1.56 -12.32
N LYS A 203 -9.52 0.85 -12.54
CA LYS A 203 -8.37 0.83 -11.65
C LYS A 203 -7.15 1.34 -12.41
N ILE A 204 -6.41 2.26 -11.81
CA ILE A 204 -5.14 2.77 -12.34
C ILE A 204 -4.09 2.55 -11.25
N PRO A 205 -3.05 1.73 -11.48
CA PRO A 205 -2.00 1.51 -10.48
C PRO A 205 -1.23 2.80 -10.22
N LEU A 206 -0.73 2.96 -8.99
CA LEU A 206 0.34 3.90 -8.69
C LEU A 206 1.66 3.25 -9.13
N TYR A 207 2.44 3.98 -9.91
CA TYR A 207 3.78 3.55 -10.33
C TYR A 207 4.80 3.82 -9.23
N ASN A 208 5.98 3.19 -9.30
CA ASN A 208 7.00 3.25 -8.25
C ASN A 208 7.37 4.67 -7.83
N GLU A 209 7.37 5.64 -8.76
CA GLU A 209 7.65 7.04 -8.42
C GLU A 209 6.61 7.70 -7.51
N TYR A 210 5.41 7.13 -7.36
CA TYR A 210 4.29 7.63 -6.56
C TYR A 210 3.98 6.75 -5.35
N LEU A 211 4.93 5.89 -4.94
CA LEU A 211 4.79 5.00 -3.79
C LEU A 211 5.63 5.45 -2.59
N THR A 212 6.41 6.52 -2.70
CA THR A 212 7.22 7.02 -1.58
C THR A 212 6.45 7.98 -0.69
N GLU A 213 6.90 8.17 0.54
CA GLU A 213 6.41 9.21 1.44
C GLU A 213 6.49 10.60 0.81
N GLY A 214 5.53 11.45 1.15
CA GLY A 214 5.52 12.87 0.84
C GLY A 214 4.56 13.27 -0.28
N MET A 215 4.77 14.49 -0.77
CA MET A 215 3.91 15.11 -1.78
C MET A 215 4.31 14.70 -3.20
N HIS A 216 3.34 14.21 -3.95
CA HIS A 216 3.43 13.84 -5.36
C HIS A 216 2.56 14.76 -6.20
N PRO A 217 3.06 15.96 -6.57
CA PRO A 217 2.30 16.89 -7.39
C PRO A 217 2.32 16.45 -8.85
N HIS A 218 1.24 16.73 -9.58
CA HIS A 218 1.15 16.51 -11.03
C HIS A 218 1.48 15.08 -11.51
N ALA A 219 1.13 14.06 -10.73
CA ALA A 219 1.32 12.65 -11.08
C ALA A 219 0.66 12.31 -12.41
N LYS A 220 1.46 11.87 -13.40
CA LYS A 220 1.01 11.65 -14.78
C LYS A 220 0.53 10.22 -14.96
N LEU A 221 -0.79 10.02 -14.86
CA LEU A 221 -1.40 8.69 -14.88
C LEU A 221 -2.20 8.48 -16.18
N PRO A 222 -2.32 7.26 -16.73
CA PRO A 222 -2.91 7.02 -18.06
C PRO A 222 -4.46 7.12 -18.07
N MET A 223 -5.02 8.23 -17.62
CA MET A 223 -6.45 8.47 -17.47
C MET A 223 -7.16 8.61 -18.82
N LYS A 224 -6.50 9.15 -19.85
CA LYS A 224 -7.10 9.37 -21.19
C LYS A 224 -7.63 8.09 -21.86
N LYS A 225 -6.99 6.94 -21.59
CA LYS A 225 -7.41 5.64 -22.12
C LYS A 225 -8.49 4.97 -21.26
N THR A 226 -8.74 5.53 -20.09
CA THR A 226 -9.49 4.90 -19.01
C THR A 226 -10.83 5.64 -18.87
N LEU A 227 -10.80 6.95 -18.58
CA LEU A 227 -12.01 7.72 -18.29
C LEU A 227 -12.76 8.17 -19.55
N SER A 228 -14.07 8.35 -19.39
CA SER A 228 -14.98 8.81 -20.45
C SER A 228 -15.41 10.25 -20.21
N ALA A 229 -15.41 11.07 -21.25
CA ALA A 229 -15.77 12.47 -21.21
C ALA A 229 -17.20 12.66 -20.68
N SER A 230 -17.41 13.72 -19.90
CA SER A 230 -18.68 14.08 -19.25
C SER A 230 -19.30 13.00 -18.36
N VAL A 231 -18.52 12.00 -17.95
CA VAL A 231 -18.89 11.06 -16.89
C VAL A 231 -18.43 11.63 -15.55
N ILE A 232 -19.29 11.52 -14.54
CA ILE A 232 -18.99 11.95 -13.18
C ILE A 232 -18.54 10.74 -12.38
N TYR A 233 -17.39 10.87 -11.73
CA TYR A 233 -16.72 9.84 -10.97
C TYR A 233 -16.54 10.22 -9.49
N THR A 234 -16.42 9.19 -8.67
CA THR A 234 -15.72 9.24 -7.38
C THR A 234 -14.35 8.59 -7.57
N LEU A 235 -13.30 9.30 -7.18
CA LEU A 235 -11.93 8.79 -7.08
C LEU A 235 -11.70 8.32 -5.65
N SER A 236 -11.21 7.09 -5.46
CA SER A 236 -10.66 6.63 -4.19
C SER A 236 -9.27 6.03 -4.39
N VAL A 237 -8.49 5.91 -3.31
CA VAL A 237 -7.19 5.23 -3.34
C VAL A 237 -7.24 4.01 -2.44
N GLU A 238 -6.78 2.88 -2.96
CA GLU A 238 -6.51 1.66 -2.18
C GLU A 238 -5.00 1.44 -2.19
N ALA A 239 -4.37 1.33 -1.02
CA ALA A 239 -2.92 1.15 -0.90
C ALA A 239 -2.56 0.35 0.36
N GLN A 240 -1.34 -0.16 0.39
CA GLN A 240 -0.79 -0.94 1.49
C GLN A 240 0.71 -0.63 1.65
N ASP A 241 1.19 -0.54 2.88
CA ASP A 241 2.61 -0.40 3.21
C ASP A 241 3.38 -1.74 3.18
N PHE A 242 4.65 -1.71 3.58
CA PHE A 242 5.49 -2.90 3.69
C PHE A 242 5.12 -3.83 4.86
N ALA A 243 4.52 -3.30 5.93
CA ALA A 243 4.05 -4.05 7.10
C ALA A 243 2.66 -4.67 6.92
N LYS A 244 2.07 -4.44 5.73
CA LYS A 244 0.74 -4.90 5.32
C LYS A 244 -0.42 -4.11 5.94
N ASN A 245 -0.20 -2.92 6.48
CA ASN A 245 -1.29 -2.04 6.89
C ASN A 245 -2.00 -1.45 5.67
N LEU A 246 -3.34 -1.58 5.64
CA LEU A 246 -4.14 -0.96 4.59
C LEU A 246 -4.32 0.53 4.87
N ALA A 247 -4.12 1.37 3.85
CA ALA A 247 -4.29 2.80 3.96
C ALA A 247 -5.69 3.20 4.47
N GLU A 248 -5.79 4.36 5.12
CA GLU A 248 -7.07 4.94 5.51
C GLU A 248 -7.96 5.22 4.27
N PRO A 249 -9.27 4.94 4.32
CA PRO A 249 -10.14 5.18 3.18
C PRO A 249 -10.18 6.67 2.82
N VAL A 250 -9.79 6.99 1.59
CA VAL A 250 -9.87 8.36 1.05
C VAL A 250 -10.67 8.35 -0.25
N SER A 251 -11.51 9.35 -0.44
CA SER A 251 -12.20 9.56 -1.71
C SER A 251 -12.56 11.02 -1.99
N VAL A 252 -12.59 11.38 -3.27
CA VAL A 252 -13.09 12.65 -3.78
C VAL A 252 -14.23 12.38 -4.74
N GLU A 253 -15.40 12.97 -4.45
CA GLU A 253 -16.63 12.75 -5.22
C GLU A 253 -16.93 13.87 -6.21
N GLY A 254 -17.73 13.54 -7.23
CA GLY A 254 -18.31 14.53 -8.14
C GLY A 254 -17.35 15.04 -9.19
N ILE A 255 -16.30 14.27 -9.52
CA ILE A 255 -15.29 14.66 -10.48
C ILE A 255 -15.82 14.41 -11.88
N GLU A 256 -16.06 15.47 -12.64
CA GLU A 256 -16.43 15.33 -14.03
C GLU A 256 -15.19 15.30 -14.93
N TYR A 257 -15.00 14.19 -15.66
CA TYR A 257 -13.86 14.06 -16.55
C TYR A 257 -14.08 14.83 -17.86
N ILE A 258 -13.13 15.70 -18.19
CA ILE A 258 -13.11 16.45 -19.45
C ILE A 258 -11.91 15.97 -20.28
N ARG A 259 -12.20 15.42 -21.45
CA ARG A 259 -11.14 14.98 -22.38
C ARG A 259 -10.42 16.19 -22.99
N SER A 260 -9.18 15.97 -23.40
CA SER A 260 -8.45 16.95 -24.21
C SER A 260 -9.13 17.12 -25.58
N MET A 261 -9.16 18.36 -26.05
CA MET A 261 -9.70 18.73 -27.36
C MET A 261 -8.71 18.59 -28.51
N ALA A 262 -7.45 18.28 -28.20
CA ALA A 262 -6.36 18.23 -29.18
C ALA A 262 -6.67 17.36 -30.40
N GLY A 263 -6.29 17.86 -31.57
CA GLY A 263 -6.41 17.17 -32.85
C GLY A 263 -7.63 17.59 -33.66
N ASN A 264 -8.04 16.69 -34.56
CA ASN A 264 -8.94 16.99 -35.68
C ASN A 264 -10.37 16.55 -35.37
N TRP A 265 -11.31 17.46 -35.58
CA TRP A 265 -12.74 17.29 -35.36
C TRP A 265 -13.52 17.61 -36.63
N TYR A 266 -14.35 16.67 -37.06
CA TYR A 266 -15.02 16.71 -38.35
C TYR A 266 -16.52 16.84 -38.16
N TYR A 267 -17.12 17.84 -38.81
CA TYR A 267 -18.56 17.93 -39.00
C TYR A 267 -18.89 17.58 -40.44
N LYS A 268 -19.72 16.56 -40.64
CA LYS A 268 -20.16 16.13 -41.97
C LYS A 268 -21.54 16.70 -42.28
N GLY A 269 -21.56 17.79 -43.05
CA GLY A 269 -22.78 18.33 -43.65
C GLY A 269 -23.24 17.51 -44.86
N GLN A 270 -24.33 17.92 -45.50
CA GLN A 270 -24.87 17.24 -46.69
C GLN A 270 -23.93 17.34 -47.92
N ILE A 271 -23.19 18.44 -48.04
CA ILE A 271 -22.41 18.79 -49.23
C ILE A 271 -20.93 18.98 -48.88
N ILE A 272 -20.63 19.48 -47.68
CA ILE A 272 -19.28 19.84 -47.24
C ILE A 272 -18.94 19.15 -45.92
N GLU A 273 -17.66 18.84 -45.72
CA GLU A 273 -17.11 18.39 -44.45
C GLU A 273 -16.23 19.50 -43.88
N ILE A 274 -16.57 19.99 -42.69
CA ILE A 274 -15.83 21.04 -41.98
C ILE A 274 -14.88 20.36 -41.01
N ILE A 275 -13.62 20.81 -40.98
CA ILE A 275 -12.65 20.38 -39.99
C ILE A 275 -12.33 21.53 -39.03
N TRP A 276 -12.32 21.21 -37.74
CA TRP A 276 -11.76 22.02 -36.66
C TRP A 276 -10.51 21.34 -36.12
N VAL A 277 -9.42 22.09 -36.02
CA VAL A 277 -8.15 21.62 -35.46
C VAL A 277 -7.86 22.44 -34.21
N PHE A 278 -7.69 21.73 -33.09
CA PHE A 278 -7.34 22.32 -31.81
C PHE A 278 -5.91 21.93 -31.44
N GLU A 279 -5.10 22.92 -31.10
CA GLU A 279 -3.75 22.76 -30.55
C GLU A 279 -3.69 23.44 -29.17
N PRO A 280 -4.11 22.73 -28.10
CA PRO A 280 -4.13 23.31 -26.76
C PRO A 280 -2.73 23.60 -26.22
N ASP A 281 -2.64 24.63 -25.39
CA ASP A 281 -1.47 24.84 -24.52
C ASP A 281 -1.46 23.83 -23.35
N GLU A 282 -0.50 23.97 -22.43
CA GLU A 282 -0.35 23.09 -21.27
C GLU A 282 -1.61 23.02 -20.39
N SER A 283 -2.43 24.08 -20.36
CA SER A 283 -3.70 24.08 -19.60
C SER A 283 -4.77 23.20 -20.22
N GLY A 284 -4.70 22.95 -21.53
CA GLY A 284 -5.73 22.24 -22.29
C GLY A 284 -7.00 23.05 -22.57
N ILE A 285 -7.17 24.21 -21.94
CA ILE A 285 -8.40 25.02 -21.97
C ILE A 285 -8.37 26.07 -23.09
N LYS A 286 -7.17 26.48 -23.52
CA LYS A 286 -6.97 27.46 -24.60
C LYS A 286 -5.82 27.04 -25.50
N GLY A 287 -5.70 27.67 -26.66
CA GLY A 287 -4.63 27.38 -27.60
C GLY A 287 -4.91 27.88 -29.01
N ASN A 288 -4.19 27.32 -29.98
CA ASN A 288 -4.43 27.66 -31.39
C ASN A 288 -5.62 26.89 -31.93
N PHE A 289 -6.32 27.54 -32.84
CA PHE A 289 -7.48 27.00 -33.52
C PHE A 289 -7.32 27.18 -35.02
N MET A 290 -7.76 26.20 -35.79
CA MET A 290 -7.95 26.34 -37.24
C MET A 290 -9.26 25.70 -37.67
N GLN A 291 -9.97 26.36 -38.58
CA GLN A 291 -11.08 25.79 -39.31
C GLN A 291 -10.71 25.70 -40.81
N GLY A 292 -11.18 24.65 -41.48
CA GLY A 292 -11.15 24.59 -42.94
C GLY A 292 -12.19 23.63 -43.52
N LEU A 293 -12.13 23.44 -44.83
CA LEU A 293 -12.90 22.44 -45.56
C LEU A 293 -12.03 21.20 -45.82
N SER A 294 -12.53 20.03 -45.43
CA SER A 294 -11.91 18.74 -45.67
C SER A 294 -12.18 18.29 -47.10
N LEU A 295 -11.11 18.10 -47.88
CA LEU A 295 -11.12 17.58 -49.26
C LEU A 295 -10.27 16.30 -49.32
N GLY A 296 -10.75 15.24 -48.67
CA GLY A 296 -10.02 13.98 -48.56
C GLY A 296 -8.78 14.12 -47.67
N THR A 297 -7.58 14.12 -48.27
CA THR A 297 -6.30 14.24 -47.54
C THR A 297 -5.78 15.67 -47.41
N LYS A 298 -6.50 16.67 -47.95
CA LYS A 298 -6.11 18.08 -47.89
C LYS A 298 -7.15 18.92 -47.17
N ILE A 299 -6.69 19.98 -46.52
CA ILE A 299 -7.53 21.00 -45.90
C ILE A 299 -7.41 22.29 -46.71
N SER A 300 -8.54 22.74 -47.26
CA SER A 300 -8.66 23.99 -48.01
C SER A 300 -9.37 25.07 -47.18
N ASP A 301 -9.30 26.34 -47.64
CA ASP A 301 -9.97 27.49 -47.01
C ASP A 301 -9.69 27.62 -45.51
N GLN A 302 -8.40 27.53 -45.16
CA GLN A 302 -7.96 27.55 -43.77
C GLN A 302 -8.11 28.94 -43.15
N GLU A 303 -8.78 28.96 -42.01
CA GLU A 303 -8.97 30.13 -41.17
C GLU A 303 -8.39 29.84 -39.80
N LYS A 304 -7.44 30.67 -39.37
CA LYS A 304 -6.74 30.50 -38.10
C LYS A 304 -7.28 31.44 -37.04
N GLY A 305 -7.03 31.07 -35.79
CA GLY A 305 -7.42 31.83 -34.62
C GLY A 305 -6.96 31.16 -33.34
N LYS A 306 -7.65 31.48 -32.25
CA LYS A 306 -7.46 30.92 -30.93
C LYS A 306 -8.79 30.45 -30.36
N PHE A 307 -8.71 29.48 -29.47
CA PHE A 307 -9.86 29.02 -28.70
C PHE A 307 -9.66 29.23 -27.21
N GLU A 308 -10.77 29.35 -26.49
CA GLU A 308 -10.83 29.32 -25.03
C GLU A 308 -12.12 28.62 -24.60
N PHE A 309 -11.99 27.62 -23.73
CA PHE A 309 -13.13 26.95 -23.09
C PHE A 309 -13.45 27.55 -21.71
N ASP A 310 -14.73 27.57 -21.38
CA ASP A 310 -15.23 27.80 -20.02
C ASP A 310 -16.09 26.61 -19.61
N PHE A 311 -15.54 25.81 -18.69
CA PHE A 311 -16.17 24.62 -18.14
C PHE A 311 -16.95 24.87 -16.83
N SER A 312 -17.07 26.13 -16.40
CA SER A 312 -17.69 26.48 -15.11
C SER A 312 -19.18 26.10 -15.01
N LYS A 313 -19.90 26.12 -16.14
CA LYS A 313 -21.33 25.80 -16.19
C LYS A 313 -21.70 25.12 -17.50
N LYS A 314 -22.53 24.07 -17.41
CA LYS A 314 -23.11 23.40 -18.58
C LYS A 314 -24.34 24.12 -19.14
N PRO A 315 -24.59 24.06 -20.47
CA PRO A 315 -23.65 23.60 -21.49
C PRO A 315 -22.41 24.52 -21.54
N TRP A 316 -21.24 23.92 -21.76
CA TRP A 316 -19.97 24.63 -21.66
C TRP A 316 -19.82 25.64 -22.79
N VAL A 317 -18.98 26.64 -22.59
CA VAL A 317 -18.77 27.69 -23.58
C VAL A 317 -17.44 27.49 -24.29
N LEU A 318 -17.45 27.62 -25.61
CA LEU A 318 -16.27 27.70 -26.44
C LEU A 318 -16.25 29.08 -27.10
N LYS A 319 -15.21 29.87 -26.86
CA LYS A 319 -14.96 31.12 -27.58
C LYS A 319 -13.91 30.86 -28.65
N LEU A 320 -14.15 31.38 -29.85
CA LEU A 320 -13.21 31.33 -30.95
C LEU A 320 -12.91 32.76 -31.40
N GLU A 321 -11.67 33.19 -31.17
CA GLU A 321 -11.12 34.45 -31.66
C GLU A 321 -10.35 34.17 -32.94
N MET A 322 -10.93 34.51 -34.07
CA MET A 322 -10.35 34.28 -35.39
C MET A 322 -9.45 35.46 -35.79
N ASP A 323 -8.46 35.21 -36.64
CA ASP A 323 -7.56 36.26 -37.16
C ASP A 323 -8.34 37.36 -37.91
N ASN A 324 -9.49 37.00 -38.51
CA ASN A 324 -10.49 37.96 -38.95
C ASN A 324 -11.55 38.16 -37.84
N PRO A 325 -11.59 39.33 -37.17
CA PRO A 325 -12.49 39.56 -36.04
C PRO A 325 -13.99 39.46 -36.38
N GLN A 326 -14.36 39.66 -37.65
CA GLN A 326 -15.76 39.49 -38.10
C GLN A 326 -16.23 38.03 -38.03
N LYS A 327 -15.30 37.09 -37.87
CA LYS A 327 -15.57 35.65 -37.77
C LYS A 327 -15.47 35.13 -36.33
N ASN A 328 -15.26 36.03 -35.36
CA ASN A 328 -15.31 35.68 -33.95
C ASN A 328 -16.67 35.10 -33.59
N ARG A 329 -16.67 34.07 -32.77
CA ARG A 329 -17.88 33.32 -32.45
C ARG A 329 -17.81 32.74 -31.06
N ILE A 330 -19.00 32.57 -30.49
CA ILE A 330 -19.19 31.93 -29.19
C ILE A 330 -20.14 30.76 -29.40
N SER A 331 -19.76 29.62 -28.87
CA SER A 331 -20.53 28.39 -29.00
C SER A 331 -20.90 27.83 -27.63
N LEU A 332 -22.06 27.19 -27.55
CA LEU A 332 -22.35 26.25 -26.48
C LEU A 332 -21.96 24.85 -26.95
N MET A 333 -21.34 24.07 -26.07
CA MET A 333 -20.91 22.72 -26.37
C MET A 333 -21.18 21.71 -25.24
N MET A 334 -21.20 20.43 -25.61
CA MET A 334 -21.12 19.29 -24.70
C MET A 334 -20.50 18.10 -25.40
N PHE A 335 -19.77 17.25 -24.66
CA PHE A 335 -19.40 15.94 -25.19
C PHE A 335 -20.62 15.01 -25.17
N LEU A 336 -20.72 14.17 -26.18
CA LEU A 336 -21.67 13.06 -26.26
C LEU A 336 -20.99 11.73 -25.87
N ASP A 337 -19.67 11.64 -26.11
CA ASP A 337 -18.77 10.58 -25.66
C ASP A 337 -17.31 11.05 -25.83
N ASN A 338 -16.34 10.13 -25.89
CA ASN A 338 -14.93 10.45 -26.07
C ASN A 338 -14.55 10.91 -27.48
N THR A 339 -15.40 10.71 -28.47
CA THR A 339 -15.13 11.02 -29.88
C THR A 339 -16.16 11.98 -30.47
N HIS A 340 -17.29 12.23 -29.83
CA HIS A 340 -18.33 13.08 -30.35
C HIS A 340 -18.61 14.27 -29.43
N MET A 341 -18.79 15.45 -30.02
CA MET A 341 -19.31 16.61 -29.33
C MET A 341 -20.45 17.25 -30.12
N ARG A 342 -21.33 17.90 -29.39
CA ARG A 342 -22.40 18.71 -29.95
C ARG A 342 -22.12 20.18 -29.69
N VAL A 343 -22.31 21.00 -30.72
CA VAL A 343 -22.00 22.44 -30.70
C VAL A 343 -23.15 23.23 -31.32
N VAL A 344 -23.52 24.36 -30.74
CA VAL A 344 -24.34 25.40 -31.39
C VAL A 344 -23.59 26.71 -31.32
N THR A 345 -23.50 27.43 -32.43
CA THR A 345 -22.60 28.57 -32.61
C THR A 345 -23.37 29.82 -32.99
N GLY A 346 -22.96 30.97 -32.46
CA GLY A 346 -23.47 32.28 -32.86
C GLY A 346 -22.43 33.40 -32.72
N GLU A 347 -22.71 34.56 -33.34
CA GLU A 347 -21.90 35.78 -33.16
C GLU A 347 -21.94 36.27 -31.70
N LYS A 348 -23.09 36.05 -31.04
CA LYS A 348 -23.27 36.23 -29.60
C LYS A 348 -23.47 34.86 -28.97
N LYS A 349 -23.12 34.75 -27.68
CA LYS A 349 -23.34 33.52 -26.89
C LYS A 349 -24.79 33.04 -27.04
N PRO A 350 -25.02 31.84 -27.60
CA PRO A 350 -26.36 31.24 -27.65
C PRO A 350 -26.91 31.06 -26.23
N ARG A 351 -28.22 31.22 -26.05
CA ARG A 351 -28.91 30.98 -24.77
C ARG A 351 -29.32 29.53 -24.62
N SER A 352 -29.59 28.85 -25.73
CA SER A 352 -30.05 27.46 -25.77
C SER A 352 -29.59 26.71 -27.03
N TRP A 353 -29.84 25.40 -27.05
CA TRP A 353 -29.63 24.55 -28.24
C TRP A 353 -30.57 24.87 -29.40
N GLN A 354 -31.58 25.73 -29.22
CA GLN A 354 -32.54 26.13 -30.25
C GLN A 354 -32.15 27.43 -30.96
N ASP A 355 -31.11 28.11 -30.49
CA ASP A 355 -30.71 29.44 -30.97
C ASP A 355 -29.85 29.38 -32.25
N GLY A 356 -29.67 28.20 -32.86
CA GLY A 356 -28.89 28.01 -34.07
C GLY A 356 -28.89 26.57 -34.56
N GLU A 357 -28.18 26.32 -35.66
CA GLU A 357 -27.95 24.95 -36.16
C GLU A 357 -27.04 24.18 -35.19
N VAL A 358 -27.49 22.98 -34.83
CA VAL A 358 -26.72 22.08 -33.97
C VAL A 358 -25.83 21.21 -34.84
N MET A 359 -24.53 21.33 -34.63
CA MET A 359 -23.50 20.57 -35.33
C MET A 359 -22.93 19.50 -34.40
N GLU A 360 -22.76 18.29 -34.93
CA GLU A 360 -22.11 17.19 -34.22
C GLU A 360 -20.76 16.90 -34.85
N TYR A 361 -19.70 17.14 -34.09
CA TYR A 361 -18.33 16.93 -34.53
C TYR A 361 -17.81 15.59 -34.02
N GLU A 362 -17.13 14.86 -34.89
CA GLU A 362 -16.44 13.61 -34.62
C GLU A 362 -14.92 13.83 -34.58
N TRP A 363 -14.28 13.48 -33.47
CA TRP A 363 -12.84 13.42 -33.32
C TRP A 363 -12.31 12.16 -33.99
N ARG A 364 -11.31 12.33 -34.86
CA ARG A 364 -10.62 11.20 -35.51
C ARG A 364 -9.14 11.26 -35.13
N PRO A 365 -8.56 10.15 -34.62
CA PRO A 365 -7.11 10.06 -34.45
C PRO A 365 -6.44 10.15 -35.83
N GLU A 366 -5.28 10.80 -35.89
CA GLU A 366 -4.43 10.82 -37.10
C GLU A 366 -3.88 9.45 -37.46
#